data_AF-A0A831JYI1-F1
#
_entry.id   AF-A0A831JYI1-F1
#
_cell.length_a   1.000
_cell.length_b   1.000
_cell.length_c   1.000
_cell.angle_alpha   90.00
_cell.angle_beta   90.00
_cell.angle_gamma   90.00
#
_symmetry.space_group_name_H-M   'P 1'
#
loop_
_entity.id
_entity.type
_entity.pdbx_description
1 polymer ?
#
loop_
_entity_poly.entity_id
_entity_poly.type
_entity_poly.pdbx_seq_one_letter_code
_entity_poly.pdbx_strand_id
1 'polypeptide(L)'
;MARVKRGVVSHRKHKKVLKLTKGHIGGRSKLIRQAKSSLLHAGEYAFAGRKLRKRDMRRLWITQMGIALKNEGLSYSKFMAQLKTKNINLDRKVLSDLAVNHIEDFKKIISEVK
;
A
#
# COMPACT_ATOMS: atom_id res chain seq x y z
N MET A 1 -28.52 -43.03 21.11
CA MET A 1 -27.87 -41.87 20.44
C MET A 1 -26.41 -42.20 20.18
N ALA A 2 -25.91 -42.06 18.95
CA ALA A 2 -24.55 -42.49 18.59
C ALA A 2 -23.48 -41.44 18.95
N ARG A 3 -22.34 -41.86 19.51
CA ARG A 3 -21.21 -40.99 19.87
C ARG A 3 -20.38 -40.64 18.63
N VAL A 4 -20.33 -39.35 18.26
CA VAL A 4 -19.48 -38.88 17.14
C VAL A 4 -18.11 -38.42 17.66
N LYS A 5 -17.04 -39.12 17.25
CA LYS A 5 -15.65 -38.76 17.60
C LYS A 5 -15.08 -37.71 16.63
N ARG A 6 -14.23 -36.81 17.11
CA ARG A 6 -13.59 -35.74 16.30
C ARG A 6 -12.69 -36.22 15.15
N GLY A 7 -12.19 -37.47 15.19
CA GLY A 7 -11.38 -38.08 14.12
C GLY A 7 -10.28 -37.17 13.55
N VAL A 8 -10.19 -37.12 12.21
CA VAL A 8 -9.17 -36.38 11.44
C VAL A 8 -9.43 -34.87 11.30
N VAL A 9 -10.61 -34.40 11.71
CA VAL A 9 -11.05 -33.00 11.49
C VAL A 9 -10.12 -32.01 12.18
N SER A 10 -9.67 -32.33 13.40
CA SER A 10 -8.75 -31.48 14.16
C SER A 10 -7.39 -31.34 13.46
N HIS A 11 -6.84 -32.46 12.99
CA HIS A 11 -5.56 -32.48 12.27
C HIS A 11 -5.63 -31.65 10.98
N ARG A 12 -6.71 -31.81 10.19
CA ARG A 12 -6.94 -31.02 8.97
C ARG A 12 -7.01 -29.52 9.25
N LYS A 13 -7.70 -29.11 10.33
CA LYS A 13 -7.73 -27.69 10.77
C LYS A 13 -6.35 -27.16 11.13
N HIS A 14 -5.53 -27.95 11.83
CA HIS A 14 -4.17 -27.55 12.20
C HIS A 14 -3.28 -27.38 10.97
N LYS A 15 -3.31 -28.32 10.02
CA LYS A 15 -2.55 -28.22 8.77
C LYS A 15 -2.95 -26.99 7.93
N LYS A 16 -4.24 -26.62 7.91
CA LYS A 16 -4.69 -25.38 7.24
C LYS A 16 -4.04 -24.14 7.83
N VAL A 17 -3.98 -24.02 9.17
CA VAL A 17 -3.33 -22.87 9.84
C VAL A 17 -1.83 -22.86 9.57
N LEU A 18 -1.14 -23.99 9.72
CA LEU A 18 0.31 -24.07 9.50
C LEU A 18 0.70 -23.78 8.04
N LYS A 19 -0.18 -24.11 7.07
CA LYS A 19 0.01 -23.75 5.66
C LYS A 19 -0.05 -22.23 5.45
N LEU A 20 -0.93 -21.53 6.16
CA LEU A 20 -1.06 -20.07 6.09
C LEU A 20 0.09 -19.34 6.79
N THR A 21 0.65 -19.91 7.85
CA THR A 21 1.78 -19.33 8.60
C THR A 21 3.14 -19.85 8.14
N LYS A 22 3.22 -20.43 6.94
CA LYS A 22 4.49 -20.86 6.35
C LYS A 22 5.41 -19.65 6.17
N GLY A 23 6.68 -19.79 6.57
CA GLY A 23 7.66 -18.70 6.53
C GLY A 23 7.70 -17.82 7.79
N HIS A 24 6.76 -17.99 8.72
CA HIS A 24 6.85 -17.30 10.01
C HIS A 24 8.04 -17.83 10.83
N ILE A 25 8.71 -16.93 11.54
CA ILE A 25 9.93 -17.25 12.29
C ILE A 25 9.65 -18.22 13.45
N GLY A 26 10.53 -19.20 13.61
CA GLY A 26 10.56 -20.11 14.77
C GLY A 26 9.27 -20.91 14.95
N GLY A 27 8.79 -20.97 16.20
CA GLY A 27 7.60 -21.76 16.56
C GLY A 27 6.29 -21.25 15.93
N ARG A 28 6.24 -20.03 15.37
CA ARG A 28 5.05 -19.46 14.73
C ARG A 28 4.68 -20.15 13.41
N SER A 29 5.59 -20.92 12.81
CA SER A 29 5.32 -21.76 11.63
C SER A 29 5.18 -23.25 11.93
N LYS A 30 5.49 -23.68 13.17
CA LYS A 30 5.54 -25.10 13.58
C LYS A 30 4.50 -25.46 14.63
N LEU A 31 4.31 -24.62 15.65
CA LEU A 31 3.43 -24.87 16.81
C LEU A 31 2.06 -24.23 16.59
N ILE A 32 0.98 -25.03 16.64
CA ILE A 32 -0.37 -24.56 16.30
C ILE A 32 -0.86 -23.39 17.16
N ARG A 33 -0.52 -23.37 18.45
CA ARG A 33 -0.94 -22.30 19.38
C ARG A 33 -0.31 -20.96 19.00
N GLN A 34 0.99 -20.97 18.72
CA GLN A 34 1.73 -19.78 18.30
C GLN A 34 1.39 -19.37 16.86
N ALA A 35 1.15 -20.33 15.98
CA ALA A 35 0.72 -20.08 14.60
C ALA A 35 -0.63 -19.35 14.56
N LYS A 36 -1.60 -19.78 15.39
CA LYS A 36 -2.91 -19.13 15.47
C LYS A 36 -2.81 -17.66 15.91
N SER A 37 -2.08 -17.36 16.98
CA SER A 37 -1.90 -15.97 17.42
C SER A 37 -1.18 -15.13 16.37
N SER A 38 -0.13 -15.68 15.76
CA SER A 38 0.60 -15.00 14.70
C SER A 38 -0.27 -14.73 13.46
N LEU A 39 -1.15 -15.66 13.09
CA LEU A 39 -2.06 -15.50 11.95
C LEU A 39 -3.08 -14.38 12.19
N LEU A 40 -3.60 -14.26 13.42
CA LEU A 40 -4.54 -13.19 13.77
C LEU A 40 -3.90 -11.81 13.65
N HIS A 41 -2.70 -11.63 14.23
CA HIS A 41 -1.97 -10.37 14.11
C HIS A 41 -1.60 -10.06 12.65
N ALA A 42 -1.19 -11.06 11.87
CA ALA A 42 -0.94 -10.87 10.44
C ALA A 42 -2.20 -10.40 9.69
N GLY A 43 -3.38 -10.92 10.04
CA GLY A 43 -4.66 -10.48 9.47
C GLY A 43 -5.01 -9.03 9.82
N GLU A 44 -4.80 -8.64 11.08
CA GLU A 44 -5.00 -7.27 11.55
C GLU A 44 -4.05 -6.28 10.84
N TYR A 45 -2.76 -6.61 10.78
CA TYR A 45 -1.77 -5.81 10.06
C TYR A 45 -2.06 -5.75 8.55
N ALA A 46 -2.53 -6.82 7.94
CA ALA A 46 -2.93 -6.79 6.53
C ALA A 46 -4.10 -5.84 6.30
N PHE A 47 -5.08 -5.81 7.20
CA PHE A 47 -6.22 -4.88 7.11
C PHE A 47 -5.77 -3.41 7.26
N ALA A 48 -4.98 -3.11 8.30
CA ALA A 48 -4.43 -1.78 8.52
C ALA A 48 -3.51 -1.36 7.37
N GLY A 49 -2.60 -2.25 6.95
CA GLY A 49 -1.64 -2.04 5.86
C GLY A 49 -2.31 -1.74 4.52
N ARG A 50 -3.46 -2.36 4.19
CA ARG A 50 -4.22 -2.00 2.98
C ARG A 50 -4.69 -0.55 2.98
N LYS A 51 -5.05 0.00 4.15
CA LYS A 51 -5.45 1.41 4.30
C LYS A 51 -4.24 2.34 4.27
N LEU A 52 -3.15 1.96 4.96
CA LEU A 52 -1.90 2.73 5.02
C LEU A 52 -1.23 2.84 3.64
N ARG A 53 -1.17 1.75 2.87
CA ARG A 53 -0.57 1.74 1.52
C ARG A 53 -1.13 2.82 0.59
N LYS A 54 -2.42 3.14 0.70
CA LYS A 54 -3.05 4.23 -0.08
C LYS A 54 -2.47 5.60 0.28
N ARG A 55 -2.18 5.83 1.57
CA ARG A 55 -1.57 7.05 2.09
C ARG A 55 -0.09 7.12 1.76
N ASP A 56 0.62 5.99 1.90
CA ASP A 56 2.06 5.89 1.62
C ASP A 56 2.36 6.19 0.15
N MET A 57 1.57 5.61 -0.77
CA MET A 57 1.68 5.91 -2.21
C MET A 57 1.40 7.38 -2.51
N ARG A 58 0.36 7.96 -1.90
CA ARG A 58 0.07 9.39 -2.07
C ARG A 58 1.21 10.27 -1.56
N ARG A 59 1.82 9.92 -0.42
CA ARG A 59 2.98 10.65 0.12
C ARG A 59 4.16 10.56 -0.84
N LEU A 60 4.45 9.38 -1.38
CA LEU A 60 5.50 9.19 -2.38
C LEU A 60 5.29 10.08 -3.61
N TRP A 61 4.08 10.08 -4.18
CA TRP A 61 3.76 10.91 -5.36
C TRP A 61 3.96 12.41 -5.09
N ILE A 62 3.55 12.87 -3.91
CA ILE A 62 3.75 14.27 -3.49
C ILE A 62 5.24 14.60 -3.41
N THR A 63 6.04 13.72 -2.82
CA THR A 63 7.49 13.91 -2.71
C THR A 63 8.15 13.93 -4.08
N GLN A 64 7.81 13.00 -4.98
CA GLN A 64 8.37 12.92 -6.33
C GLN A 64 8.04 14.18 -7.14
N MET A 65 6.77 14.60 -7.17
CA MET A 65 6.37 15.87 -7.81
C MET A 65 7.07 17.06 -7.15
N GLY A 66 7.17 17.08 -5.82
CA GLY A 66 7.82 18.16 -5.09
C GLY A 66 9.28 18.35 -5.48
N ILE A 67 10.02 17.25 -5.70
CA ILE A 67 11.41 17.29 -6.19
C ILE A 67 11.45 17.85 -7.62
N ALA A 68 10.59 17.35 -8.52
CA ALA A 68 10.56 17.81 -9.91
C ALA A 68 10.20 19.30 -10.02
N LEU A 69 9.22 19.77 -9.24
CA LEU A 69 8.81 21.18 -9.21
C LEU A 69 9.88 22.09 -8.62
N LYS A 70 10.69 21.59 -7.68
CA LYS A 70 11.78 22.35 -7.08
C LYS A 70 12.85 22.73 -8.11
N ASN A 71 13.10 21.86 -9.09
CA ASN A 71 14.02 22.15 -10.21
C ASN A 71 13.51 23.31 -11.09
N GLU A 72 12.20 23.52 -11.13
CA GLU A 72 11.52 24.57 -11.91
C GLU A 72 11.16 25.82 -11.07
N GLY A 73 11.65 25.88 -9.83
CA GLY A 73 11.44 27.01 -8.90
C GLY A 73 10.03 27.11 -8.31
N LEU A 74 9.18 26.09 -8.44
CA LEU A 74 7.81 26.09 -7.96
C LEU A 74 7.63 25.19 -6.72
N SER A 75 6.77 25.59 -5.77
CA SER A 75 6.40 24.70 -4.66
C SER A 75 5.18 23.84 -5.01
N TYR A 76 5.14 22.62 -4.48
CA TYR A 76 4.00 21.71 -4.68
C TYR A 76 2.65 22.30 -4.25
N SER A 77 2.61 23.06 -3.14
CA SER A 77 1.38 23.70 -2.67
C SER A 77 0.84 24.73 -3.66
N LYS A 78 1.72 25.57 -4.24
CA LYS A 78 1.37 26.55 -5.26
C LYS A 78 0.91 25.86 -6.55
N PHE A 79 1.66 24.85 -7.01
CA PHE A 79 1.31 24.06 -8.20
C PHE A 79 -0.08 23.45 -8.11
N MET A 80 -0.42 22.79 -6.99
CA MET A 80 -1.74 22.19 -6.82
C MET A 80 -2.86 23.21 -6.72
N ALA A 81 -2.59 24.39 -6.17
CA ALA A 81 -3.55 25.48 -6.14
C ALA A 81 -3.83 25.99 -7.56
N GLN A 82 -2.78 26.24 -8.35
CA GLN A 82 -2.89 26.71 -9.73
C GLN A 82 -3.56 25.68 -10.66
N LEU A 83 -3.27 24.39 -10.49
CA LEU A 83 -3.98 23.32 -11.21
C LEU A 83 -5.50 23.36 -10.94
N LYS A 84 -5.89 23.60 -9.69
CA LYS A 84 -7.30 23.71 -9.30
C LYS A 84 -7.95 24.96 -9.89
N THR A 85 -7.27 26.11 -9.90
CA THR A 85 -7.81 27.34 -10.49
C THR A 85 -7.97 27.23 -12.01
N LYS A 86 -7.09 26.47 -12.69
CA LYS A 86 -7.17 26.21 -14.13
C LYS A 86 -8.05 24.99 -14.49
N ASN A 87 -8.77 24.41 -13.53
CA ASN A 87 -9.65 23.25 -13.70
C ASN A 87 -8.98 21.99 -14.33
N ILE A 88 -7.67 21.84 -14.13
CA ILE A 88 -6.93 20.66 -14.60
C ILE A 88 -7.06 19.54 -13.56
N ASN A 89 -7.98 18.61 -13.82
CA ASN A 89 -8.31 17.51 -12.90
C ASN A 89 -7.42 16.27 -13.11
N LEU A 90 -6.10 16.45 -12.97
CA LEU A 90 -5.14 15.34 -13.05
C LEU A 90 -4.84 14.73 -11.69
N ASP A 91 -4.82 13.40 -11.65
CA ASP A 91 -4.45 12.66 -10.46
C ASP A 91 -2.96 12.76 -10.16
N ARG A 92 -2.64 12.77 -8.86
CA ARG A 92 -1.25 12.83 -8.36
C ARG A 92 -0.42 11.64 -8.78
N LYS A 93 -1.06 10.48 -9.00
CA LYS A 93 -0.40 9.30 -9.54
C LYS A 93 0.14 9.58 -10.95
N VAL A 94 -0.69 10.14 -11.82
CA VAL A 94 -0.34 10.44 -13.21
C VAL A 94 0.70 11.56 -13.25
N LEU A 95 0.49 12.64 -12.49
CA LEU A 95 1.45 13.75 -12.42
C LEU A 95 2.83 13.29 -11.91
N SER A 96 2.87 12.39 -10.94
CA SER A 96 4.12 11.83 -10.42
C SER A 96 4.81 10.90 -11.42
N ASP A 97 4.04 10.16 -12.22
CA ASP A 97 4.58 9.29 -13.26
C ASP A 97 5.20 10.11 -14.40
N LEU A 98 4.50 11.18 -14.82
CA LEU A 98 5.02 12.15 -15.79
C LEU A 98 6.29 12.83 -15.28
N ALA A 99 6.32 13.23 -14.00
CA ALA A 99 7.49 13.86 -13.40
C ALA A 99 8.75 12.98 -13.41
N VAL A 100 8.60 11.65 -13.44
CA VAL A 100 9.73 10.70 -13.43
C VAL A 100 10.08 10.22 -14.84
N ASN A 101 9.07 9.80 -15.62
CA ASN A 101 9.28 9.12 -16.91
C ASN A 101 9.22 10.08 -18.10
N HIS A 102 8.49 11.19 -18.00
CA HIS A 102 8.19 12.11 -19.11
C HIS A 102 8.37 13.56 -18.69
N ILE A 103 9.62 13.94 -18.37
CA ILE A 103 9.92 15.24 -17.78
C ILE A 103 9.53 16.42 -18.69
N GLU A 104 9.66 16.26 -20.00
CA GLU A 104 9.33 17.30 -20.98
C GLU A 104 7.82 17.58 -21.03
N ASP A 105 6.98 16.56 -20.93
CA ASP A 105 5.53 16.75 -20.85
C ASP A 105 5.10 17.32 -19.51
N PHE A 106 5.80 16.95 -18.42
CA PHE A 106 5.59 17.56 -17.11
C PHE A 106 5.93 19.06 -17.12
N LYS A 107 7.00 19.47 -17.80
CA LYS A 107 7.35 20.90 -17.98
C LYS A 107 6.30 21.68 -18.74
N LYS A 108 5.71 21.10 -19.80
CA LYS A 108 4.58 21.73 -20.53
C LYS A 108 3.40 21.99 -19.60
N ILE A 109 3.09 21.04 -18.71
CA ILE A 109 2.04 21.23 -17.70
C ILE A 109 2.42 22.36 -16.74
N ILE A 110 3.68 22.44 -16.31
CA ILE A 110 4.14 23.54 -15.44
C ILE A 110 4.03 24.89 -16.14
N SER A 111 4.39 24.99 -17.42
CA SER A 111 4.26 26.25 -18.18
C SER A 111 2.81 26.64 -18.39
N GLU A 112 1.93 25.67 -18.64
CA GLU A 112 0.49 25.91 -18.77
C GLU A 112 -0.13 26.33 -17.44
N VAL A 113 0.50 25.97 -16.31
CA VAL A 113 0.01 26.25 -14.95
C VAL A 113 0.57 27.55 -14.36
N LYS A 114 1.80 27.94 -14.72
CA LYS A 114 2.36 29.27 -14.43
C LYS A 114 1.42 30.38 -14.93
#